data_AF-A0A7J8HCV2-F1
#
_entry.id   AF-A0A7J8HCV2-F1
#
_cell.length_a   1.000
_cell.length_b   1.000
_cell.length_c   1.000
_cell.angle_alpha   90.00
_cell.angle_beta   90.00
_cell.angle_gamma   90.00
#
_symmetry.space_group_name_H-M   'P 1'
#
loop_
_entity.id
_entity.type
_entity.pdbx_description
1 polymer ?
#
loop_
_entity_poly.entity_id
_entity_poly.type
_entity_poly.pdbx_seq_one_letter_code
_entity_poly.pdbx_strand_id
1 'polypeptide(L)'
;MKVSTPPTPRPTLDELSGQGAFSTIAQQAGLIDAVLVQFKNIFLKAWQKIESTGHTAPSFVRTMQGPTEPYTDFLSQLKNALRRETGQGKATKIILQSSTFENANSECRCILSPLKGQGASLDDYIWACAGVGDPEHHASVFATALASALNNKGTCYNCGKLGHFRKDCRKKKKVEIKGTKKEPPGLCSKCKKGRHWTNECFSKKDKDENWINSVAPKNTPQWEMPRGAHHPGAPSRIQGLCSSLSAMACNTSNHPGKGPKGSYEGQCSG
;
A
#
# COMPACT_ATOMS: atom_id res chain seq x y z
N MET A 1 -63.86 12.05 -13.34
CA MET A 1 -63.43 12.35 -14.73
C MET A 1 -62.03 12.93 -14.67
N LYS A 2 -61.01 12.21 -15.14
CA LYS A 2 -59.65 12.77 -15.24
C LYS A 2 -59.66 13.72 -16.44
N VAL A 3 -59.64 15.03 -16.18
CA VAL A 3 -59.46 16.05 -17.21
C VAL A 3 -58.06 15.84 -17.76
N SER A 4 -57.98 15.16 -18.91
CA SER A 4 -56.73 15.00 -19.64
C SER A 4 -56.41 16.36 -20.23
N THR A 5 -55.51 17.11 -19.60
CA THR A 5 -54.97 18.33 -20.18
C THR A 5 -54.39 18.00 -21.55
N PRO A 6 -54.76 18.72 -22.62
CA PRO A 6 -54.22 18.46 -23.95
C PRO A 6 -52.68 18.55 -23.91
N PRO A 7 -51.97 17.69 -24.66
CA PRO A 7 -50.51 17.72 -24.69
C PRO A 7 -50.07 19.11 -25.14
N THR A 8 -49.22 19.76 -24.33
CA THR A 8 -48.66 21.07 -24.68
C THR A 8 -47.93 20.96 -26.02
N PRO A 9 -48.23 21.81 -27.01
CA PRO A 9 -47.58 21.73 -28.31
C PRO A 9 -46.07 21.93 -28.15
N ARG A 10 -45.29 21.11 -28.86
CA ARG A 10 -43.83 21.24 -28.90
C ARG A 10 -43.50 22.51 -29.69
N PRO A 11 -42.53 23.34 -29.23
CA PRO A 11 -42.10 24.51 -29.99
C PRO A 11 -41.60 24.10 -31.39
N THR A 12 -42.01 24.86 -32.40
CA THR A 12 -41.51 24.70 -33.78
C THR A 12 -40.09 25.24 -33.90
N LEU A 13 -39.40 24.89 -34.99
CA LEU A 13 -38.04 25.35 -35.24
C LEU A 13 -37.97 26.87 -35.40
N ASP A 14 -38.96 27.47 -36.07
CA ASP A 14 -39.02 28.92 -36.30
C ASP A 14 -39.28 29.71 -35.01
N GLU A 15 -40.10 29.17 -34.11
CA GLU A 15 -40.28 29.74 -32.78
C GLU A 15 -38.99 29.60 -31.93
N LEU A 16 -38.23 28.51 -32.08
CA LEU A 16 -36.93 28.28 -31.41
C LEU A 16 -35.83 29.21 -31.92
N SER A 17 -35.80 29.47 -33.21
CA SER A 17 -34.77 30.30 -33.84
C SER A 17 -35.14 31.79 -33.88
N GLY A 18 -36.39 32.14 -33.55
CA GLY A 18 -36.90 33.50 -33.70
C GLY A 18 -36.95 33.95 -35.17
N GLN A 19 -37.21 33.02 -36.08
CA GLN A 19 -37.26 33.28 -37.52
C GLN A 19 -38.70 33.28 -38.04
N GLY A 20 -38.88 33.70 -39.30
CA GLY A 20 -40.20 33.72 -39.96
C GLY A 20 -41.21 34.61 -39.23
N ALA A 21 -42.34 34.02 -38.83
CA ALA A 21 -43.43 34.69 -38.12
C ALA A 21 -43.08 35.14 -36.69
N PHE A 22 -41.88 34.82 -36.20
CA PHE A 22 -41.38 35.19 -34.86
C PHE A 22 -40.12 36.05 -34.93
N SER A 23 -39.91 36.75 -36.05
CA SER A 23 -38.76 37.64 -36.26
C SER A 23 -38.84 38.95 -35.49
N THR A 24 -40.03 39.34 -35.00
CA THR A 24 -40.24 40.58 -34.25
C THR A 24 -40.53 40.31 -32.77
N ILE A 25 -40.10 41.23 -31.90
CA ILE A 25 -40.32 41.16 -30.44
C ILE A 25 -41.82 41.09 -30.12
N ALA A 26 -42.66 41.81 -30.86
CA ALA A 26 -44.11 41.80 -30.65
C ALA A 26 -44.74 40.42 -30.90
N GLN A 27 -44.27 39.71 -31.92
CA GLN A 27 -44.73 38.35 -32.22
C GLN A 27 -44.20 37.33 -31.20
N GLN A 28 -42.98 37.50 -30.71
CA GLN A 28 -42.41 36.66 -29.64
C GLN A 28 -43.11 36.89 -28.30
N ALA A 29 -43.55 38.12 -28.00
CA ALA A 29 -44.27 38.44 -26.77
C ALA A 29 -45.65 37.75 -26.67
N GLY A 30 -46.20 37.26 -27.78
CA GLY A 30 -47.46 36.52 -27.83
C GLY A 30 -47.34 35.02 -27.53
N LEU A 31 -46.13 34.51 -27.25
CA LEU A 31 -45.91 33.08 -26.96
C LEU A 31 -46.55 32.69 -25.62
N ILE A 32 -47.19 31.52 -25.60
CA ILE A 32 -47.83 30.99 -24.39
C ILE A 32 -46.79 30.52 -23.36
N ASP A 33 -47.10 30.68 -22.07
CA ASP A 33 -46.21 30.30 -20.96
C ASP A 33 -45.73 28.84 -21.03
N ALA A 34 -46.59 27.91 -21.46
CA ALA A 34 -46.24 26.50 -21.61
C ALA A 34 -45.10 26.29 -22.63
N VAL A 35 -45.10 27.08 -23.70
CA VAL A 35 -44.09 27.06 -24.76
C VAL A 35 -42.80 27.74 -24.28
N LEU A 36 -42.91 28.85 -23.52
CA LEU A 36 -41.77 29.50 -22.85
C LEU A 36 -41.03 28.57 -21.87
N VAL A 37 -41.76 27.75 -21.11
CA VAL A 37 -41.16 26.73 -20.23
C VAL A 37 -40.40 25.68 -21.05
N GLN A 38 -40.93 25.27 -22.20
CA GLN A 38 -40.22 24.36 -23.11
C GLN A 38 -38.95 25.01 -23.66
N PHE A 39 -39.01 26.27 -24.09
CA PHE A 39 -37.84 27.03 -24.54
C PHE A 39 -36.75 27.07 -23.48
N LYS A 40 -37.09 27.47 -22.26
CA LYS A 40 -36.15 27.49 -21.14
C LYS A 40 -35.49 26.14 -20.94
N ASN A 41 -36.26 25.05 -20.99
CA ASN A 41 -35.73 23.70 -20.79
C ASN A 41 -34.82 23.25 -21.95
N ILE A 42 -35.17 23.55 -23.20
CA ILE A 42 -34.35 23.25 -24.38
C ILE A 42 -33.06 24.05 -24.34
N PHE A 43 -33.16 25.35 -24.06
CA PHE A 43 -32.02 26.25 -23.92
C PHE A 43 -31.07 25.77 -22.81
N LEU A 44 -31.57 25.48 -21.60
CA LEU A 44 -30.73 25.00 -20.50
C LEU A 44 -30.04 23.67 -20.83
N LYS A 45 -30.72 22.76 -21.54
CA LYS A 45 -30.12 21.49 -21.99
C LYS A 45 -29.04 21.72 -23.05
N ALA A 46 -29.24 22.68 -23.96
CA ALA A 46 -28.26 23.04 -24.98
C ALA A 46 -27.04 23.72 -24.33
N TRP A 47 -27.29 24.69 -23.44
CA TRP A 47 -26.27 25.43 -22.73
C TRP A 47 -25.35 24.53 -21.89
N GLN A 48 -25.91 23.51 -21.24
CA GLN A 48 -25.12 22.53 -20.48
C GLN A 48 -24.14 21.72 -21.34
N LYS A 49 -24.34 21.64 -22.65
CA LYS A 49 -23.47 20.89 -23.57
C LYS A 49 -22.35 21.75 -24.17
N ILE A 50 -22.42 23.07 -24.01
CA ILE A 50 -21.39 23.97 -24.54
C ILE A 50 -20.15 23.86 -23.65
N GLU A 51 -19.00 23.56 -24.26
CA GLU A 51 -17.71 23.54 -23.58
C GLU A 51 -17.11 24.96 -23.54
N SER A 52 -16.39 25.28 -22.46
CA SER A 52 -15.62 26.52 -22.38
C SER A 52 -14.52 26.50 -23.44
N THR A 53 -14.47 27.54 -24.28
CA THR A 53 -13.52 27.65 -25.39
C THR A 53 -12.08 27.40 -24.94
N GLY A 54 -11.41 26.44 -25.57
CA GLY A 54 -9.99 26.13 -25.35
C GLY A 54 -9.67 24.90 -24.50
N HIS A 55 -10.68 24.24 -23.89
CA HIS A 55 -10.46 23.01 -23.11
C HIS A 55 -11.49 21.95 -23.49
N THR A 56 -11.04 20.79 -23.98
CA THR A 56 -11.91 19.61 -24.09
C THR A 56 -12.17 19.09 -22.68
N ALA A 57 -13.44 19.10 -22.27
CA ALA A 57 -13.77 18.63 -20.94
C ALA A 57 -13.53 17.11 -20.89
N PRO A 58 -12.94 16.57 -19.80
CA PRO A 58 -12.68 15.15 -19.72
C PRO A 58 -14.00 14.36 -19.71
N SER A 59 -14.00 13.20 -20.37
CA SER A 59 -15.11 12.25 -20.28
C SER A 59 -15.27 11.75 -18.84
N PHE A 60 -16.48 11.36 -18.44
CA PHE A 60 -16.74 10.80 -17.11
C PHE A 60 -15.85 9.58 -16.82
N VAL A 61 -15.52 8.77 -17.83
CA VAL A 61 -14.61 7.62 -17.69
C VAL A 61 -13.18 8.05 -17.36
N ARG A 62 -12.76 9.21 -17.86
CA ARG A 62 -11.45 9.81 -17.60
C ARG A 62 -11.44 10.71 -16.37
N THR A 63 -12.59 10.98 -15.76
CA THR A 63 -12.71 11.78 -14.55
C THR A 63 -12.38 10.89 -13.36
N MET A 64 -11.10 10.86 -13.00
CA MET A 64 -10.53 10.08 -11.91
C MET A 64 -10.12 11.02 -10.79
N GLN A 65 -10.34 10.63 -9.54
CA GLN A 65 -9.88 11.40 -8.39
C GLN A 65 -8.34 11.45 -8.36
N GLY A 66 -7.78 12.64 -8.17
CA GLY A 66 -6.36 12.83 -7.95
C GLY A 66 -5.86 12.21 -6.62
N PRO A 67 -4.54 12.05 -6.45
CA PRO A 67 -3.96 11.46 -5.25
C PRO A 67 -4.21 12.28 -3.98
N THR A 68 -4.26 13.61 -4.11
CA THR A 68 -4.50 14.56 -3.01
C THR A 68 -5.79 15.36 -3.21
N GLU A 69 -6.60 15.00 -4.21
CA GLU A 69 -7.82 15.73 -4.53
C GLU A 69 -8.92 15.37 -3.52
N PRO A 70 -9.59 16.35 -2.90
CA PRO A 70 -10.73 16.10 -2.02
C PRO A 70 -11.85 15.35 -2.75
N TYR A 71 -12.48 14.40 -2.07
CA TYR A 71 -13.51 13.55 -2.67
C TYR A 71 -14.71 14.37 -3.20
N THR A 72 -15.07 15.48 -2.56
CA THR A 72 -16.16 16.37 -2.98
C THR A 72 -15.89 17.08 -4.30
N ASP A 73 -14.64 17.43 -4.58
CA ASP A 73 -14.23 18.11 -5.81
C ASP A 73 -14.28 17.15 -6.97
N PHE A 74 -13.72 15.95 -6.79
CA PHE A 74 -13.84 14.82 -7.71
C PHE A 74 -15.31 14.52 -8.03
N LEU A 75 -16.16 14.39 -7.01
CA LEU A 75 -17.59 14.13 -7.20
C LEU A 75 -18.28 15.23 -8.01
N SER A 76 -17.91 16.48 -7.79
CA SER A 76 -18.46 17.62 -8.51
C SER A 76 -18.06 17.58 -9.99
N GLN A 77 -16.79 17.30 -10.28
CA GLN A 77 -16.30 17.11 -11.65
C GLN A 77 -16.99 15.92 -12.35
N LEU A 78 -17.12 14.79 -11.66
CA LEU A 78 -17.75 13.59 -12.19
C LEU A 78 -19.24 13.81 -12.48
N LYS A 79 -19.99 14.44 -11.56
CA LYS A 79 -21.40 14.81 -11.77
C LYS A 79 -21.55 15.75 -12.96
N ASN A 80 -20.64 16.71 -13.12
CA ASN A 80 -20.65 17.62 -14.26
C ASN A 80 -20.36 16.89 -15.58
N ALA A 81 -19.38 16.00 -15.62
CA ALA A 81 -19.07 15.19 -16.81
C ALA A 81 -20.24 14.29 -17.22
N LEU A 82 -20.82 13.57 -16.25
CA LEU A 82 -21.97 12.71 -16.48
C LEU A 82 -23.19 13.48 -17.01
N ARG A 83 -23.45 14.68 -16.47
CA ARG A 83 -24.56 15.53 -16.93
C ARG A 83 -24.37 15.97 -18.38
N ARG A 84 -23.14 16.25 -18.81
CA ARG A 84 -22.84 16.62 -20.20
C ARG A 84 -23.04 15.45 -21.16
N GLU A 85 -22.53 14.27 -20.82
CA GLU A 85 -22.51 13.11 -21.72
C GLU A 85 -23.82 12.32 -21.73
N THR A 86 -24.40 12.06 -20.56
CA THR A 86 -25.57 11.16 -20.43
C THR A 86 -26.88 11.90 -20.17
N GLY A 87 -26.83 13.20 -19.87
CA GLY A 87 -27.99 14.01 -19.52
C GLY A 87 -28.47 13.78 -18.09
N GLN A 88 -29.79 13.78 -17.87
CA GLN A 88 -30.40 13.55 -16.57
C GLN A 88 -31.38 12.36 -16.64
N GLY A 89 -31.24 11.40 -15.73
CA GLY A 89 -32.14 10.25 -15.66
C GLY A 89 -31.67 9.15 -14.70
N LYS A 90 -32.44 8.06 -14.63
CA LYS A 90 -32.12 6.88 -13.80
C LYS A 90 -30.79 6.24 -14.20
N ALA A 91 -30.49 6.16 -15.50
CA ALA A 91 -29.22 5.64 -16.00
C ALA A 91 -28.02 6.45 -15.49
N THR A 92 -28.09 7.79 -15.57
CA THR A 92 -27.05 8.67 -15.01
C THR A 92 -26.84 8.46 -13.53
N LYS A 93 -27.90 8.23 -12.74
CA LYS A 93 -27.79 7.95 -11.30
C LYS A 93 -27.05 6.62 -11.04
N ILE A 94 -27.36 5.58 -11.81
CA ILE A 94 -26.70 4.26 -11.69
C ILE A 94 -25.23 4.36 -12.06
N ILE A 95 -24.91 5.03 -13.19
CA ILE A 95 -23.53 5.25 -13.62
C ILE A 95 -22.78 6.06 -12.57
N LEU A 96 -23.38 7.13 -12.04
CA LEU A 96 -22.79 7.93 -10.97
C LEU A 96 -22.44 7.05 -9.77
N GLN A 97 -23.38 6.24 -9.27
CA GLN A 97 -23.12 5.36 -8.12
C GLN A 97 -21.94 4.40 -8.35
N SER A 98 -21.82 3.79 -9.54
CA SER A 98 -20.68 2.91 -9.85
C SER A 98 -19.37 3.71 -9.95
N SER A 99 -19.37 4.79 -10.73
CA SER A 99 -18.18 5.60 -11.00
C SER A 99 -17.67 6.34 -9.77
N THR A 100 -18.53 6.75 -8.83
CA THR A 100 -18.11 7.39 -7.57
C THR A 100 -17.15 6.51 -6.75
N PHE A 101 -17.28 5.19 -6.88
CA PHE A 101 -16.39 4.23 -6.23
C PHE A 101 -15.21 3.86 -7.15
N GLU A 102 -15.48 3.46 -8.39
CA GLU A 102 -14.46 2.93 -9.30
C GLU A 102 -13.37 3.97 -9.62
N ASN A 103 -13.78 5.22 -9.82
CA ASN A 103 -12.90 6.31 -10.21
C ASN A 103 -12.25 7.04 -9.02
N ALA A 104 -12.61 6.67 -7.79
CA ALA A 104 -11.99 7.23 -6.60
C ALA A 104 -10.51 6.82 -6.48
N ASN A 105 -9.72 7.57 -5.72
CA ASN A 105 -8.33 7.24 -5.47
C ASN A 105 -8.20 5.97 -4.61
N SER A 106 -7.00 5.41 -4.48
CA SER A 106 -6.79 4.14 -3.77
C SER A 106 -7.23 4.17 -2.30
N GLU A 107 -7.01 5.29 -1.61
CA GLU A 107 -7.38 5.44 -0.20
C GLU A 107 -8.89 5.52 -0.02
N CYS A 108 -9.56 6.38 -0.79
CA CYS A 108 -11.02 6.46 -0.81
C CYS A 108 -11.64 5.11 -1.20
N ARG A 109 -11.11 4.41 -2.22
CA ARG A 109 -11.60 3.07 -2.57
C ARG A 109 -11.49 2.07 -1.43
N CYS A 110 -10.40 2.11 -0.65
CA CYS A 110 -10.21 1.24 0.50
C CYS A 110 -11.27 1.52 1.58
N ILE A 111 -11.50 2.80 1.89
CA ILE A 111 -12.50 3.26 2.88
C ILE A 111 -13.93 2.94 2.44
N LEU A 112 -14.25 3.11 1.15
CA LEU A 112 -15.58 2.91 0.59
C LEU A 112 -15.91 1.43 0.33
N SER A 113 -14.91 0.56 0.21
CA SER A 113 -15.11 -0.87 -0.07
C SER A 113 -16.11 -1.56 0.87
N PRO A 114 -16.07 -1.38 2.21
CA PRO A 114 -17.06 -1.96 3.11
C PRO A 114 -18.47 -1.34 2.95
N LEU A 115 -18.57 -0.09 2.49
CA LEU A 115 -19.84 0.64 2.38
C LEU A 115 -20.63 0.27 1.12
N LYS A 116 -19.95 -0.10 0.02
CA LYS A 116 -20.59 -0.42 -1.28
C LYS A 116 -21.64 -1.52 -1.19
N GLY A 117 -21.46 -2.50 -0.30
CA GLY A 117 -22.38 -3.63 -0.11
C GLY A 117 -23.57 -3.33 0.82
N GLN A 118 -23.57 -2.21 1.53
CA GLN A 118 -24.54 -1.89 2.58
C GLN A 118 -25.65 -0.92 2.12
N GLY A 119 -25.69 -0.58 0.83
CA GLY A 119 -26.66 0.39 0.30
C GLY A 119 -26.38 1.83 0.73
N ALA A 120 -25.13 2.14 1.06
CA ALA A 120 -24.69 3.48 1.46
C ALA A 120 -24.99 4.53 0.39
N SER A 121 -25.33 5.74 0.84
CA SER A 121 -25.63 6.89 0.01
C SER A 121 -24.36 7.63 -0.43
N LEU A 122 -24.49 8.56 -1.39
CA LEU A 122 -23.37 9.44 -1.76
C LEU A 122 -22.91 10.29 -0.58
N ASP A 123 -23.82 10.69 0.30
CA ASP A 123 -23.48 11.53 1.46
C ASP A 123 -22.65 10.74 2.48
N ASP A 124 -22.96 9.45 2.66
CA ASP A 124 -22.13 8.55 3.49
C ASP A 124 -20.71 8.42 2.93
N TYR A 125 -20.58 8.37 1.59
CA TYR A 125 -19.27 8.30 0.95
C TYR A 125 -18.48 9.61 1.13
N ILE A 126 -19.16 10.75 1.02
CA ILE A 126 -18.56 12.07 1.28
C ILE A 126 -18.04 12.13 2.71
N TRP A 127 -18.86 11.73 3.68
CA TRP A 127 -18.48 11.76 5.09
C TRP A 127 -17.32 10.80 5.39
N ALA A 128 -17.35 9.59 4.84
CA ALA A 128 -16.28 8.61 5.02
C ALA A 128 -14.93 9.07 4.46
N CYS A 129 -14.93 9.87 3.39
CA CYS A 129 -13.70 10.35 2.72
C CYS A 129 -13.28 11.77 3.12
N ALA A 130 -13.96 12.42 4.08
CA ALA A 130 -13.84 13.86 4.32
C ALA A 130 -12.43 14.35 4.71
N GLY A 131 -11.58 13.50 5.29
CA GLY A 131 -10.21 13.84 5.67
C GLY A 131 -9.13 13.15 4.84
N VAL A 132 -9.49 12.47 3.75
CA VAL A 132 -8.51 11.77 2.89
C VAL A 132 -7.72 12.81 2.10
N GLY A 133 -6.38 12.68 2.09
CA GLY A 133 -5.48 13.64 1.45
C GLY A 133 -4.92 14.72 2.37
N ASP A 134 -5.46 14.87 3.59
CA ASP A 134 -4.96 15.84 4.56
C ASP A 134 -3.61 15.41 5.14
N PRO A 135 -2.72 16.36 5.52
CA PRO A 135 -1.44 16.03 6.13
C PRO A 135 -1.56 15.15 7.39
N GLU A 136 -2.59 15.37 8.20
CA GLU A 136 -2.87 14.56 9.39
C GLU A 136 -3.25 13.12 9.03
N HIS A 137 -4.04 12.94 7.97
CA HIS A 137 -4.41 11.63 7.47
C HIS A 137 -3.18 10.86 6.98
N HIS A 138 -2.34 11.49 6.16
CA HIS A 138 -1.10 10.88 5.69
C HIS A 138 -0.16 10.50 6.84
N ALA A 139 -0.02 11.38 7.84
CA ALA A 139 0.79 11.09 9.02
C ALA A 139 0.24 9.89 9.81
N SER A 140 -1.08 9.80 9.97
CA SER A 140 -1.75 8.68 10.65
C SER A 140 -1.60 7.36 9.91
N VAL A 141 -1.81 7.36 8.58
CA VAL A 141 -1.60 6.19 7.71
C VAL A 141 -0.14 5.74 7.77
N PHE A 142 0.80 6.67 7.68
CA PHE A 142 2.24 6.38 7.80
C PHE A 142 2.61 5.81 9.18
N ALA A 143 2.12 6.42 10.26
CA ALA A 143 2.34 5.93 11.63
C ALA A 143 1.77 4.52 11.83
N THR A 144 0.59 4.23 11.27
CA THR A 144 -0.05 2.91 11.31
C THR A 144 0.75 1.88 10.53
N ALA A 145 1.25 2.24 9.34
CA ALA A 145 2.11 1.38 8.54
C ALA A 145 3.44 1.08 9.25
N LEU A 146 4.06 2.10 9.86
CA LEU A 146 5.27 1.93 10.66
C LEU A 146 5.02 1.05 11.89
N ALA A 147 3.95 1.31 12.64
CA ALA A 147 3.57 0.50 13.79
C ALA A 147 3.33 -0.96 13.39
N SER A 148 2.71 -1.21 12.24
CA SER A 148 2.51 -2.56 11.70
C SER A 148 3.84 -3.22 11.31
N ALA A 149 4.74 -2.48 10.67
CA ALA A 149 6.08 -2.98 10.33
C ALA A 149 6.91 -3.32 11.59
N LEU A 150 6.81 -2.50 12.63
CA LEU A 150 7.49 -2.71 13.91
C LEU A 150 6.81 -3.80 14.76
N ASN A 151 5.48 -3.96 14.66
CA ASN A 151 4.72 -4.99 15.34
C ASN A 151 4.76 -6.35 14.64
N ASN A 152 5.48 -6.50 13.54
CA ASN A 152 5.94 -7.79 13.03
C ASN A 152 7.01 -8.39 13.95
N LYS A 153 6.66 -8.57 15.24
CA LYS A 153 7.32 -9.49 16.16
C LYS A 153 7.02 -10.88 15.60
N GLY A 154 7.89 -11.35 14.71
CA GLY A 154 7.79 -12.64 14.04
C GLY A 154 7.62 -13.80 15.03
N THR A 155 7.54 -15.02 14.50
CA THR A 155 7.46 -16.21 15.36
C THR A 155 8.68 -16.29 16.26
N CYS A 156 8.46 -16.50 17.56
CA CYS A 156 9.55 -16.63 18.51
C CYS A 156 10.44 -17.83 18.11
N TYR A 157 11.70 -17.57 17.78
CA TYR A 157 12.67 -18.61 17.40
C TYR A 157 12.98 -19.63 18.52
N ASN A 158 12.39 -19.53 19.71
CA ASN A 158 12.49 -20.53 20.79
C ASN A 158 11.23 -21.39 20.93
N CYS A 159 10.04 -20.78 20.86
CA CYS A 159 8.79 -21.48 21.16
C CYS A 159 7.78 -21.53 20.01
N GLY A 160 8.08 -20.88 18.88
CA GLY A 160 7.23 -20.79 17.69
C GLY A 160 6.03 -19.85 17.83
N LYS A 161 5.74 -19.31 19.01
CA LYS A 161 4.59 -18.41 19.22
C LYS A 161 4.89 -16.99 18.71
N LEU A 162 3.90 -16.37 18.09
CA LEU A 162 3.96 -15.00 17.58
C LEU A 162 4.02 -13.96 18.73
N GLY A 163 4.47 -12.74 18.42
CA GLY A 163 4.35 -11.59 19.31
C GLY A 163 5.54 -11.32 20.25
N HIS A 164 6.62 -12.10 20.17
CA HIS A 164 7.85 -11.83 20.94
C HIS A 164 9.10 -12.44 20.31
N PHE A 165 10.27 -11.84 20.54
CA PHE A 165 11.54 -12.39 20.10
C PHE A 165 12.07 -13.46 21.07
N ARG A 166 13.06 -14.25 20.64
CA ARG A 166 13.71 -15.29 21.45
C ARG A 166 14.22 -14.78 22.81
N LYS A 167 14.63 -13.50 22.89
CA LYS A 167 15.12 -12.86 24.12
C LYS A 167 14.01 -12.64 25.16
N ASP A 168 12.79 -12.39 24.71
CA ASP A 168 11.62 -12.09 25.54
C ASP A 168 10.74 -13.33 25.77
N CYS A 169 11.26 -14.52 25.45
CA CYS A 169 10.52 -15.76 25.55
C CYS A 169 10.38 -16.21 26.99
N ARG A 170 9.14 -16.21 27.50
CA ARG A 170 8.81 -16.71 28.85
C ARG A 170 9.17 -18.19 29.06
N LYS A 171 9.30 -19.00 27.98
CA LYS A 171 9.86 -20.35 28.09
C LYS A 171 11.37 -20.24 28.31
N LYS A 172 11.81 -20.48 29.55
CA LYS A 172 13.23 -20.61 29.92
C LYS A 172 13.92 -21.53 28.90
N LYS A 173 15.12 -21.17 28.44
CA LYS A 173 15.94 -22.08 27.63
C LYS A 173 16.05 -23.40 28.39
N LYS A 174 15.43 -24.47 27.89
CA LYS A 174 15.99 -25.80 28.08
C LYS A 174 17.20 -25.85 27.14
N VAL A 175 18.30 -25.21 27.55
CA VAL A 175 19.59 -25.69 27.06
C VAL A 175 19.78 -27.00 27.81
N GLU A 176 19.18 -28.06 27.30
CA GLU A 176 19.57 -29.41 27.67
C GLU A 176 20.93 -29.64 26.99
N ILE A 177 21.97 -28.94 27.48
CA ILE A 177 23.31 -29.49 27.40
C ILE A 177 23.17 -30.78 28.19
N LYS A 178 23.11 -31.92 27.51
CA LYS A 178 23.43 -33.22 28.10
C LYS A 178 24.91 -33.17 28.50
N GLY A 179 25.21 -32.36 29.50
CA GLY A 179 26.45 -32.42 30.26
C GLY A 179 26.26 -33.59 31.19
N THR A 180 26.67 -34.77 30.74
CA THR A 180 27.15 -35.76 31.70
C THR A 180 28.14 -35.00 32.57
N LYS A 181 27.90 -34.94 33.88
CA LYS A 181 28.95 -34.54 34.81
C LYS A 181 30.07 -35.55 34.58
N LYS A 182 31.07 -35.22 33.76
CA LYS A 182 32.21 -36.09 33.52
C LYS A 182 33.04 -36.08 34.79
N GLU A 183 32.73 -37.01 35.68
CA GLU A 183 33.57 -37.28 36.83
C GLU A 183 34.97 -37.70 36.33
N PRO A 184 36.05 -37.24 36.99
CA PRO A 184 37.40 -37.62 36.59
C PRO A 184 37.56 -39.15 36.70
N PRO A 185 38.27 -39.79 35.74
CA PRO A 185 38.31 -41.25 35.58
C PRO A 185 39.25 -41.94 36.60
N GLY A 186 39.07 -41.66 37.89
CA GLY A 186 39.83 -42.26 38.98
C GLY A 186 40.84 -41.32 39.64
N LEU A 187 41.89 -41.90 40.21
CA LEU A 187 42.95 -41.15 40.91
C LEU A 187 43.74 -40.29 39.93
N CYS A 188 44.05 -39.05 40.31
CA CYS A 188 44.83 -38.12 39.47
C CYS A 188 46.15 -38.76 39.01
N SER A 189 46.44 -38.78 37.71
CA SER A 189 47.66 -39.40 37.18
C SER A 189 48.96 -38.66 37.56
N LYS A 190 48.90 -37.38 37.93
CA LYS A 190 50.08 -36.58 38.34
C LYS A 190 50.48 -36.83 39.79
N CYS A 191 49.59 -36.55 40.73
CA CYS A 191 49.93 -36.65 42.14
C CYS A 191 49.52 -37.99 42.76
N LYS A 192 48.74 -38.80 42.05
CA LYS A 192 48.12 -40.04 42.51
C LYS A 192 47.23 -39.87 43.77
N LYS A 193 47.03 -38.65 44.29
CA LYS A 193 46.17 -38.30 45.45
C LYS A 193 44.82 -37.76 44.97
N GLY A 194 43.72 -38.31 45.47
CA GLY A 194 42.36 -37.81 45.20
C GLY A 194 41.86 -37.98 43.75
N ARG A 195 40.59 -37.65 43.52
CA ARG A 195 39.92 -37.71 42.21
C ARG A 195 39.72 -36.30 41.66
N HIS A 196 40.61 -35.85 40.80
CA HIS A 196 40.55 -34.56 40.10
C HIS A 196 41.24 -34.69 38.75
N TRP A 197 40.96 -33.76 37.83
CA TRP A 197 41.61 -33.76 36.52
C TRP A 197 43.08 -33.40 36.65
N THR A 198 43.93 -34.02 35.84
CA THR A 198 45.39 -33.80 35.82
C THR A 198 45.80 -32.34 35.60
N ASN A 199 44.91 -31.55 35.00
CA ASN A 199 45.12 -30.13 34.71
C ASN A 199 44.69 -29.22 35.87
N GLU A 200 43.92 -29.77 36.82
CA GLU A 200 43.43 -29.12 38.05
C GLU A 200 44.20 -29.62 39.28
N CYS A 201 45.33 -30.29 39.07
CA CYS A 201 46.16 -30.84 40.14
C CYS A 201 47.08 -29.77 40.74
N PHE A 202 46.83 -29.40 41.99
CA PHE A 202 47.62 -28.40 42.73
C PHE A 202 48.67 -29.01 43.69
N SER A 203 48.79 -30.34 43.75
CA SER A 203 49.78 -31.00 44.58
C SER A 203 51.19 -30.71 44.07
N LYS A 204 52.11 -30.36 44.97
CA LYS A 204 53.55 -30.19 44.65
C LYS A 204 54.35 -31.49 44.81
N LYS A 205 53.76 -32.49 45.47
CA LYS A 205 54.35 -33.80 45.72
C LYS A 205 53.39 -34.93 45.32
N ASP A 206 53.95 -36.06 44.91
CA ASP A 206 53.17 -37.30 44.71
C ASP A 206 52.84 -38.01 46.04
N LYS A 207 52.32 -39.24 45.95
CA LYS A 207 52.00 -40.11 47.10
C LYS A 207 53.22 -40.57 47.89
N ASP A 208 54.38 -40.62 47.26
CA ASP A 208 55.63 -41.13 47.80
C ASP A 208 56.55 -39.98 48.27
N GLU A 209 55.96 -38.78 48.43
CA GLU A 209 56.60 -37.51 48.82
C GLU A 209 57.66 -36.95 47.88
N ASN A 210 57.75 -37.49 46.66
CA ASN A 210 58.62 -36.94 45.63
C ASN A 210 58.01 -35.68 45.01
N TRP A 211 58.86 -34.71 44.72
CA TRP A 211 58.46 -33.47 44.05
C TRP A 211 58.07 -33.74 42.60
N ILE A 212 56.87 -33.31 42.22
CA ILE A 212 56.36 -33.46 40.86
C ILE A 212 56.73 -32.21 40.03
N ASN A 213 57.66 -32.40 39.09
CA ASN A 213 58.32 -31.42 38.21
C ASN A 213 59.37 -30.51 38.88
N SER A 214 60.64 -30.92 38.79
CA SER A 214 61.80 -30.05 39.03
C SER A 214 62.22 -29.38 37.72
N VAL A 215 61.77 -28.16 37.46
CA VAL A 215 62.45 -27.28 36.49
C VAL A 215 63.07 -26.15 37.29
N ALA A 216 64.40 -26.19 37.41
CA ALA A 216 65.21 -25.15 38.03
C ALA A 216 65.02 -23.80 37.31
N PRO A 217 65.02 -22.66 38.01
CA PRO A 217 64.97 -21.36 37.37
C PRO A 217 66.37 -21.03 36.84
N LYS A 218 66.49 -20.68 35.55
CA LYS A 218 67.69 -20.00 35.03
C LYS A 218 67.28 -18.73 34.27
N ASN A 219 67.91 -17.64 34.72
CA ASN A 219 67.86 -16.28 34.18
C ASN A 219 68.26 -16.20 32.69
N THR A 220 67.65 -15.22 32.02
CA THR A 220 67.89 -14.61 30.69
C THR A 220 69.33 -14.04 30.50
N PRO A 221 69.82 -13.53 29.33
CA PRO A 221 69.07 -13.01 28.14
C PRO A 221 69.72 -13.25 26.74
N GLN A 222 68.96 -13.07 25.63
CA GLN A 222 69.42 -12.37 24.42
C GLN A 222 68.24 -12.13 23.46
N TRP A 223 68.04 -10.88 23.06
CA TRP A 223 67.08 -10.47 22.03
C TRP A 223 67.71 -10.76 20.66
N GLU A 224 66.98 -11.43 19.76
CA GLU A 224 67.15 -11.27 18.31
C GLU A 224 65.79 -11.48 17.64
N MET A 225 65.34 -10.48 16.88
CA MET A 225 64.27 -10.63 15.90
C MET A 225 64.86 -11.08 14.58
N PRO A 226 64.20 -12.01 13.86
CA PRO A 226 63.95 -11.72 12.46
C PRO A 226 62.52 -12.04 11.97
N ARG A 227 61.98 -11.01 11.33
CA ARG A 227 61.07 -10.92 10.17
C ARG A 227 60.49 -12.23 9.57
N GLY A 228 59.15 -12.24 9.55
CA GLY A 228 58.34 -12.43 8.33
C GLY A 228 58.15 -13.86 7.82
N ALA A 229 56.92 -14.37 7.91
CA ALA A 229 56.37 -15.30 6.92
C ALA A 229 54.84 -15.25 6.92
N HIS A 230 54.31 -15.19 5.69
CA HIS A 230 52.90 -15.20 5.31
C HIS A 230 52.14 -16.45 5.80
N HIS A 231 50.85 -16.26 6.09
CA HIS A 231 49.84 -17.32 5.96
C HIS A 231 48.72 -16.85 5.01
N PRO A 232 48.42 -17.60 3.94
CA PRO A 232 47.34 -17.29 3.02
C PRO A 232 46.03 -17.94 3.47
N GLY A 233 44.90 -17.39 2.99
CA GLY A 233 43.69 -18.18 2.77
C GLY A 233 42.52 -17.93 3.73
N ALA A 234 41.94 -16.73 3.66
CA ALA A 234 40.51 -16.58 3.93
C ALA A 234 39.73 -16.84 2.62
N PRO A 235 38.74 -17.74 2.58
CA PRO A 235 37.82 -17.77 1.46
C PRO A 235 36.73 -16.71 1.69
N SER A 236 36.83 -15.63 0.92
CA SER A 236 35.69 -14.77 0.60
C SER A 236 34.89 -15.45 -0.49
N ARG A 237 33.61 -15.75 -0.27
CA ARG A 237 32.65 -15.88 -1.38
C ARG A 237 31.63 -14.75 -1.31
N ILE A 238 31.72 -13.98 -2.38
CA ILE A 238 31.06 -12.76 -2.78
C ILE A 238 29.61 -13.03 -3.25
N GLN A 239 28.72 -12.13 -2.82
CA GLN A 239 27.60 -11.46 -3.50
C GLN A 239 26.50 -12.25 -4.26
N GLY A 240 25.29 -11.72 -4.08
CA GLY A 240 24.06 -11.97 -4.83
C GLY A 240 22.92 -12.36 -3.86
N LEU A 241 21.88 -11.59 -3.57
CA LEU A 241 21.21 -10.52 -4.31
C LEU A 241 20.50 -9.58 -3.34
N CYS A 242 20.65 -8.28 -3.56
CA CYS A 242 19.61 -7.30 -3.29
C CYS A 242 18.59 -7.43 -4.42
N SER A 243 17.31 -7.70 -4.11
CA SER A 243 16.10 -7.28 -4.83
C SER A 243 14.89 -8.10 -4.38
N SER A 244 14.05 -7.54 -3.52
CA SER A 244 12.59 -7.69 -3.56
C SER A 244 11.94 -6.85 -2.45
N LEU A 245 11.92 -5.54 -2.67
CA LEU A 245 10.77 -4.75 -2.26
C LEU A 245 9.67 -4.95 -3.30
N SER A 246 8.43 -5.01 -2.82
CA SER A 246 7.14 -5.08 -3.54
C SER A 246 6.54 -6.46 -3.73
N ALA A 247 5.58 -6.80 -2.85
CA ALA A 247 4.29 -7.39 -3.24
C ALA A 247 3.37 -7.53 -2.00
N MET A 248 2.61 -6.48 -1.68
CA MET A 248 1.28 -6.63 -1.08
C MET A 248 0.31 -5.94 -2.02
N ALA A 249 -0.10 -6.68 -3.05
CA ALA A 249 -1.18 -6.29 -3.93
C ALA A 249 -2.43 -7.09 -3.56
N CYS A 250 -3.54 -6.37 -3.38
CA CYS A 250 -4.88 -6.91 -3.33
C CYS A 250 -5.10 -7.91 -4.46
N ASN A 251 -5.62 -9.07 -4.09
CA ASN A 251 -5.98 -10.14 -4.99
C ASN A 251 -7.32 -9.77 -5.66
N THR A 252 -7.28 -9.34 -6.92
CA THR A 252 -8.46 -9.37 -7.82
C THR A 252 -8.05 -10.04 -9.11
N SER A 253 -8.34 -11.32 -9.20
CA SER A 253 -8.29 -12.09 -10.44
C SER A 253 -9.44 -11.66 -11.34
N ASN A 254 -9.14 -11.04 -12.48
CA ASN A 254 -9.97 -11.19 -13.67
C ASN A 254 -9.11 -11.07 -14.93
N HIS A 255 -9.05 -12.16 -15.69
CA HIS A 255 -8.45 -12.25 -17.01
C HIS A 255 -9.23 -11.38 -18.02
N PRO A 256 -8.57 -10.92 -19.10
CA PRO A 256 -8.84 -11.60 -20.38
C PRO A 256 -7.63 -11.71 -21.34
N GLY A 257 -7.68 -12.76 -22.17
CA GLY A 257 -7.56 -12.67 -23.63
C GLY A 257 -6.23 -12.27 -24.26
N LYS A 258 -5.50 -13.28 -24.75
CA LYS A 258 -4.42 -13.14 -25.74
C LYS A 258 -4.97 -12.72 -27.11
N GLY A 259 -4.28 -11.82 -27.81
CA GLY A 259 -4.46 -11.48 -29.24
C GLY A 259 -3.32 -10.56 -29.74
N PRO A 260 -2.96 -10.57 -31.04
CA PRO A 260 -1.56 -10.77 -31.44
C PRO A 260 -0.76 -9.51 -31.82
N LYS A 261 0.55 -9.77 -31.96
CA LYS A 261 1.68 -8.91 -32.34
C LYS A 261 1.40 -7.99 -33.54
N GLY A 262 1.82 -6.73 -33.42
CA GLY A 262 2.07 -5.81 -34.53
C GLY A 262 3.36 -5.05 -34.30
N SER A 263 4.32 -5.23 -35.20
CA SER A 263 5.52 -4.39 -35.35
C SER A 263 5.14 -2.97 -35.76
N TYR A 264 5.81 -1.97 -35.18
CA TYR A 264 6.19 -0.78 -35.95
C TYR A 264 7.46 -0.16 -35.38
N GLU A 265 8.31 0.28 -36.30
CA GLU A 265 9.65 0.81 -36.12
C GLU A 265 9.64 2.17 -35.44
N GLY A 266 10.62 2.39 -34.56
CA GLY A 266 10.92 3.70 -33.97
C GLY A 266 11.98 4.41 -34.80
N GLN A 267 11.66 5.62 -35.27
CA GLN A 267 12.62 6.64 -35.67
C GLN A 267 12.56 7.77 -34.65
N CYS A 268 13.69 8.01 -33.97
CA CYS A 268 13.94 9.22 -33.17
C CYS A 268 14.81 10.17 -34.02
N SER A 269 14.40 11.43 -34.11
CA SER A 269 15.23 12.57 -34.52
C SER A 269 14.63 13.82 -33.88
N GLY A 270 15.44 14.53 -33.09
CA GLY A 270 15.06 15.74 -32.35
C GLY A 270 15.62 15.76 -30.95
#